data_AF-A0A235F3L1-F1
#
_entry.id   AF-A0A235F3L1-F1
#
_cell.length_a   1.000
_cell.length_b   1.000
_cell.length_c   1.000
_cell.angle_alpha   90.00
_cell.angle_beta   90.00
_cell.angle_gamma   90.00
#
_symmetry.space_group_name_H-M   'P 1'
#
loop_
_entity.id
_entity.type
_entity.pdbx_description
1 polymer ?
#
loop_
_entity_poly.entity_id
_entity_poly.type
_entity_poly.pdbx_seq_one_letter_code
_entity_poly.pdbx_strand_id
1 'polypeptide(L)'
;MIRAIPISLAVTFLVSACAVQPPVVVEPDSGISSQTGQFEFALPSGDYRCEQGIRLALRREVQGKINHRVQLDWKGRHYQLERDPSYSGLPRFEDVASGLVWIDLPWKGLLLDGRTQTPLANECRAA
;
A
#
# COMPACT_ATOMS: atom_id res chain seq x y z
N MET A 1 78.24 -30.01 -15.05
CA MET A 1 77.48 -29.78 -13.81
C MET A 1 76.83 -28.41 -13.87
N ILE A 2 75.63 -28.25 -13.29
CA ILE A 2 74.82 -27.01 -13.10
C ILE A 2 73.85 -26.71 -14.27
N ARG A 3 72.53 -26.53 -14.11
CA ARG A 3 71.48 -26.90 -13.13
C ARG A 3 70.17 -26.59 -13.86
N ALA A 4 69.33 -27.58 -14.13
CA ALA A 4 68.01 -27.35 -14.74
C ALA A 4 67.01 -26.96 -13.64
N ILE A 5 66.30 -25.85 -13.86
CA ILE A 5 65.28 -25.32 -12.95
C ILE A 5 63.93 -25.96 -13.31
N PRO A 6 63.23 -26.62 -12.37
CA PRO A 6 61.91 -27.16 -12.66
C PRO A 6 60.85 -26.04 -12.58
N ILE A 7 60.10 -25.86 -13.65
CA ILE A 7 58.94 -24.98 -13.71
C ILE A 7 57.77 -25.75 -13.08
N SER A 8 57.42 -25.41 -11.84
CA SER A 8 56.23 -25.92 -11.16
C SER A 8 54.99 -25.18 -11.66
N LEU A 9 54.14 -25.86 -12.45
CA LEU A 9 52.78 -25.42 -12.74
C LEU A 9 51.92 -25.65 -11.48
N ALA A 10 51.66 -24.59 -10.72
CA ALA A 10 50.62 -24.60 -9.70
C ALA A 10 49.26 -24.28 -10.35
N VAL A 11 48.44 -25.30 -10.57
CA VAL A 11 47.06 -25.15 -11.04
C VAL A 11 46.20 -24.73 -9.84
N THR A 12 45.82 -23.46 -9.79
CA THR A 12 44.88 -22.93 -8.80
C THR A 12 43.45 -23.32 -9.18
N PHE A 13 42.88 -24.27 -8.43
CA PHE A 13 41.46 -24.61 -8.46
C PHE A 13 40.67 -23.49 -7.77
N LEU A 14 39.97 -22.65 -8.54
CA LEU A 14 39.00 -21.70 -8.02
C LEU A 14 37.70 -22.45 -7.72
N VAL A 15 37.47 -22.78 -6.45
CA VAL A 15 36.20 -23.32 -5.97
C VAL A 15 35.19 -22.17 -5.94
N SER A 16 34.35 -22.09 -6.96
CA SER A 16 33.19 -21.19 -6.99
C SER A 16 32.13 -21.72 -6.02
N ALA A 17 32.03 -21.08 -4.85
CA ALA A 17 30.95 -21.34 -3.90
C ALA A 17 29.67 -20.68 -4.43
N CYS A 18 28.82 -21.46 -5.12
CA CYS A 18 27.46 -21.04 -5.39
C CYS A 18 26.70 -20.96 -4.06
N ALA A 19 26.53 -19.74 -3.53
CA ALA A 19 25.65 -19.49 -2.40
C ALA A 19 24.19 -19.74 -2.86
N VAL A 20 23.67 -20.93 -2.56
CA VAL A 20 22.25 -21.23 -2.69
C VAL A 20 21.52 -20.43 -1.63
N GLN A 21 20.88 -19.34 -2.04
CA GLN A 21 19.99 -18.61 -1.16
C GLN A 21 18.80 -19.53 -0.81
N PRO A 22 18.44 -19.66 0.48
CA PRO A 22 17.25 -20.38 0.85
C PRO A 22 16.03 -19.74 0.16
N PRO A 23 15.02 -20.52 -0.24
CA PRO A 23 13.81 -19.96 -0.82
C PRO A 23 13.19 -19.00 0.20
N VAL A 24 13.05 -17.74 -0.19
CA VAL A 24 12.25 -16.77 0.57
C VAL A 24 10.84 -17.32 0.58
N VAL A 25 10.41 -17.82 1.74
CA VAL A 25 9.01 -18.17 1.98
C VAL A 25 8.25 -16.85 1.90
N VAL A 26 7.60 -16.61 0.77
CA VAL A 26 6.66 -15.51 0.62
C VAL A 26 5.42 -15.94 1.40
N GLU A 27 5.38 -15.60 2.69
CA GLU A 27 4.13 -15.66 3.44
C GLU A 27 3.11 -14.77 2.72
N PRO A 28 1.85 -15.22 2.56
CA PRO A 28 0.81 -14.39 2.01
C PRO A 28 0.65 -13.17 2.91
N ASP A 29 1.04 -12.00 2.38
CA ASP A 29 0.96 -10.71 3.04
C ASP A 29 -0.49 -10.50 3.48
N SER A 30 -0.77 -10.66 4.77
CA SER A 30 -2.12 -10.65 5.32
C SER A 30 -2.74 -9.25 5.30
N GLY A 31 -2.08 -8.26 4.68
CA GLY A 31 -2.52 -6.87 4.60
C GLY A 31 -2.54 -6.18 5.96
N ILE A 32 -1.81 -6.69 6.95
CA ILE A 32 -1.66 -6.10 8.28
C ILE A 32 -0.21 -5.64 8.41
N SER A 33 0.04 -4.33 8.37
CA SER A 33 1.36 -3.80 8.71
C SER A 33 1.50 -3.78 10.23
N SER A 34 2.33 -4.67 10.75
CA SER A 34 2.63 -4.80 12.19
C SER A 34 3.35 -3.57 12.79
N GLN A 35 3.68 -2.55 11.99
CA GLN A 35 4.46 -1.39 12.42
C GLN A 35 3.64 -0.21 12.97
N THR A 36 2.35 -0.12 12.64
CA THR A 36 1.48 1.00 13.08
C THR A 36 0.14 0.53 13.66
N GLY A 37 -0.16 -0.77 13.64
CA GLY A 37 -1.45 -1.30 14.11
C GLY A 37 -2.63 -0.99 13.19
N GLN A 38 -2.36 -0.50 11.98
CA GLN A 38 -3.35 -0.24 10.94
C GLN A 38 -3.27 -1.31 9.85
N PHE A 39 -4.42 -1.69 9.31
CA PHE A 39 -4.48 -2.51 8.11
C PHE A 39 -3.90 -1.73 6.93
N GLU A 40 -3.10 -2.42 6.13
CA GLU A 40 -2.40 -1.86 4.98
C GLU A 40 -2.91 -2.56 3.72
N PHE A 41 -4.15 -2.22 3.38
CA PHE A 41 -4.75 -2.52 2.09
C PHE A 41 -5.29 -1.23 1.48
N ALA A 42 -5.42 -1.21 0.16
CA ALA A 42 -5.98 -0.09 -0.57
C ALA A 42 -7.01 -0.63 -1.56
N LEU A 43 -8.19 0.00 -1.59
CA LEU A 43 -9.11 -0.24 -2.69
C LEU A 43 -8.52 0.34 -3.99
N PRO A 44 -8.94 -0.09 -5.20
CA PRO A 44 -8.36 0.43 -6.44
C PRO A 44 -8.75 1.89 -6.68
N SER A 45 -7.86 2.68 -7.30
CA SER A 45 -8.25 3.99 -7.87
C SER A 45 -9.29 3.80 -8.98
N GLY A 46 -10.15 4.78 -9.22
CA GLY A 46 -11.16 4.75 -10.28
C GLY A 46 -12.51 5.31 -9.83
N ASP A 47 -13.53 5.06 -10.65
CA ASP A 47 -14.92 5.40 -10.34
C ASP A 47 -15.53 4.42 -9.35
N TYR A 48 -16.36 4.93 -8.45
CA TYR A 48 -17.08 4.16 -7.45
C TYR A 48 -18.57 4.36 -7.59
N ARG A 49 -19.29 3.25 -7.44
CA ARG A 49 -20.75 3.22 -7.29
C ARG A 49 -21.07 2.89 -5.85
N CYS A 50 -21.80 3.77 -5.21
CA CYS A 50 -22.24 3.63 -3.83
C CYS A 50 -23.73 3.29 -3.80
N GLU A 51 -24.23 2.96 -2.62
CA GLU A 51 -25.67 2.86 -2.38
C GLU A 51 -26.40 4.17 -2.75
N GLN A 52 -27.72 4.06 -2.93
CA GLN A 52 -28.59 5.19 -3.26
C GLN A 52 -28.22 5.94 -4.56
N GLY A 53 -27.47 5.28 -5.45
CA GLY A 53 -27.09 5.84 -6.75
C GLY A 53 -25.99 6.91 -6.70
N ILE A 54 -25.34 7.07 -5.54
CA ILE A 54 -24.23 8.02 -5.37
C ILE A 54 -23.00 7.54 -6.17
N ARG A 55 -22.28 8.49 -6.77
CA ARG A 55 -21.04 8.27 -7.51
C ARG A 55 -19.94 9.20 -7.02
N LEU A 56 -18.72 8.69 -6.99
CA LEU A 56 -17.51 9.42 -6.68
C LEU A 56 -16.32 8.78 -7.40
N ALA A 57 -15.21 9.49 -7.52
CA ALA A 57 -13.96 8.93 -8.04
C ALA A 57 -12.83 9.11 -7.03
N LEU A 58 -11.90 8.15 -7.01
CA LEU A 58 -10.73 8.17 -6.14
C LEU A 58 -9.45 7.98 -6.94
N ARG A 59 -8.44 8.77 -6.60
CA ARG A 59 -7.07 8.55 -7.02
C ARG A 59 -6.17 8.46 -5.80
N ARG A 60 -5.45 7.36 -5.69
CA ARG A 60 -4.56 7.06 -4.55
C ARG A 60 -3.13 7.45 -4.87
N GLU A 61 -2.45 8.02 -3.88
CA GLU A 61 -1.02 8.31 -3.91
C GLU A 61 -0.32 7.34 -2.96
N VAL A 62 0.22 6.27 -3.54
CA VAL A 62 0.90 5.20 -2.81
C VAL A 62 2.40 5.46 -2.80
N GLN A 63 3.01 5.41 -1.61
CA GLN A 63 4.46 5.44 -1.45
C GLN A 63 4.91 4.11 -0.81
N GLY A 64 5.68 3.32 -1.57
CA GLY A 64 5.98 1.95 -1.19
C GLY A 64 4.71 1.08 -1.21
N LYS A 65 4.33 0.54 -0.06
CA LYS A 65 3.08 -0.24 0.11
C LYS A 65 1.96 0.56 0.79
N ILE A 66 2.25 1.78 1.25
CA ILE A 66 1.33 2.55 2.09
C ILE A 66 0.66 3.61 1.23
N ASN A 67 -0.66 3.65 1.30
CA ASN A 67 -1.44 4.73 0.70
C ASN A 67 -1.48 5.90 1.68
N HIS A 68 -0.83 7.01 1.35
CA HIS A 68 -0.70 8.16 2.25
C HIS A 68 -1.70 9.26 1.97
N ARG A 69 -2.27 9.29 0.76
CA ARG A 69 -3.21 10.32 0.34
C ARG A 69 -4.19 9.80 -0.69
N VAL A 70 -5.41 10.33 -0.61
CA VAL A 70 -6.46 10.06 -1.58
C VAL A 70 -7.03 11.36 -2.11
N GLN A 71 -7.03 11.51 -3.43
CA GLN A 71 -7.77 12.54 -4.12
C GLN A 71 -9.20 12.03 -4.38
N LEU A 72 -10.21 12.78 -3.93
CA LEU A 72 -11.62 12.45 -4.05
C LEU A 72 -12.33 13.48 -4.94
N ASP A 73 -13.01 12.98 -5.97
CA ASP A 73 -13.94 13.78 -6.76
C ASP A 73 -15.37 13.44 -6.36
N TRP A 74 -16.09 14.41 -5.77
CA TRP A 74 -17.46 14.21 -5.30
C TRP A 74 -18.27 15.51 -5.34
N LYS A 75 -19.53 15.41 -5.81
CA LYS A 75 -20.45 16.55 -5.99
C LYS A 75 -19.82 17.74 -6.74
N GLY A 76 -19.04 17.44 -7.79
CA GLY A 76 -18.40 18.45 -8.64
C GLY A 76 -17.24 19.19 -8.00
N ARG A 77 -16.69 18.66 -6.89
CA ARG A 77 -15.55 19.24 -6.16
C ARG A 77 -14.45 18.21 -6.02
N HIS A 78 -13.22 18.70 -5.94
CA HIS A 78 -12.01 17.91 -5.69
C HIS A 78 -11.55 18.12 -4.25
N TYR A 79 -11.20 17.03 -3.58
CA TYR A 79 -10.73 17.03 -2.20
C TYR A 79 -9.44 16.23 -2.10
N GLN A 80 -8.54 16.70 -1.25
CA GLN A 80 -7.29 16.00 -0.94
C GLN A 80 -7.37 15.51 0.51
N LEU A 81 -7.48 14.19 0.68
CA LEU A 81 -7.60 13.56 1.98
C LEU A 81 -6.26 12.94 2.36
N GLU A 82 -5.68 13.35 3.48
CA GLU A 82 -4.44 12.79 4.01
C GLU A 82 -4.75 11.58 4.89
N ARG A 83 -3.89 10.55 4.85
CA ARG A 83 -4.01 9.41 5.76
C ARG A 83 -3.83 9.90 7.19
N ASP A 84 -4.74 9.49 8.07
CA ASP A 84 -4.59 9.72 9.49
C ASP A 84 -3.50 8.78 10.07
N PRO A 85 -2.39 9.33 10.60
CA PRO A 85 -1.27 8.52 11.09
C PRO A 85 -1.51 7.93 12.48
N SER A 86 -2.56 8.36 13.20
CA SER A 86 -2.71 8.13 14.65
C SER A 86 -3.62 6.96 15.04
N TYR A 87 -4.25 6.27 14.09
CA TYR A 87 -5.28 5.27 14.37
C TYR A 87 -4.86 3.82 14.08
N SER A 88 -5.03 2.95 15.07
CA SER A 88 -5.15 1.51 14.87
C SER A 88 -6.46 1.20 14.14
N GLY A 89 -6.46 0.27 13.19
CA GLY A 89 -7.69 -0.17 12.50
C GLY A 89 -7.65 -0.01 10.98
N LEU A 90 -8.77 0.39 10.38
CA LEU A 90 -8.91 0.48 8.92
C LEU A 90 -8.18 1.72 8.36
N PRO A 91 -7.69 1.70 7.10
CA PRO A 91 -7.17 2.90 6.44
C PRO A 91 -8.19 4.03 6.46
N ARG A 92 -7.84 5.15 7.08
CA ARG A 92 -8.68 6.34 7.23
C ARG A 92 -7.96 7.53 6.62
N PHE A 93 -8.69 8.33 5.85
CA PHE A 93 -8.18 9.53 5.17
C PHE A 93 -9.12 10.69 5.45
N GLU A 94 -8.58 11.88 5.67
CA GLU A 94 -9.36 13.04 6.05
C GLU A 94 -8.88 14.32 5.34
N ASP A 95 -9.83 15.10 4.86
CA ASP A 95 -9.62 16.51 4.52
C ASP A 95 -10.20 17.35 5.65
N VAL A 96 -9.33 17.84 6.54
CA VAL A 96 -9.72 18.60 7.74
C VAL A 96 -10.48 19.88 7.38
N ALA A 97 -10.17 20.50 6.24
CA ALA A 97 -10.80 21.76 5.84
C ALA A 97 -12.27 21.56 5.45
N SER A 98 -12.56 20.53 4.64
CA SER A 98 -13.93 20.19 4.29
C SER A 98 -14.66 19.39 5.38
N GLY A 99 -13.91 18.70 6.24
CA GLY A 99 -14.43 17.73 7.19
C GLY A 99 -14.84 16.42 6.53
N LEU A 100 -14.38 16.10 5.32
CA LEU A 100 -14.67 14.82 4.67
C LEU A 100 -13.71 13.75 5.15
N VAL A 101 -14.26 12.56 5.40
CA VAL A 101 -13.51 11.39 5.83
C VAL A 101 -13.82 10.21 4.92
N TRP A 102 -12.78 9.60 4.38
CA TRP A 102 -12.86 8.36 3.62
C TRP A 102 -12.24 7.21 4.42
N ILE A 103 -12.94 6.08 4.48
CA ILE A 103 -12.44 4.87 5.15
C ILE A 103 -12.46 3.72 4.14
N ASP A 104 -11.32 3.05 3.96
CA ASP A 104 -11.26 1.80 3.22
C ASP A 104 -11.69 0.65 4.14
N LEU A 105 -12.76 -0.06 3.77
CA LEU A 105 -13.12 -1.36 4.32
C LEU A 105 -12.62 -2.44 3.35
N PRO A 106 -12.50 -3.72 3.75
CA PRO A 106 -11.82 -4.75 2.95
C PRO A 106 -12.27 -4.91 1.49
N TRP A 107 -13.50 -4.53 1.14
CA TRP A 107 -14.03 -4.64 -0.23
C TRP A 107 -14.93 -3.46 -0.66
N LYS A 108 -14.99 -2.40 0.15
CA LYS A 108 -15.87 -1.25 -0.08
C LYS A 108 -15.36 -0.03 0.67
N GLY A 109 -15.74 1.14 0.23
CA GLY A 109 -15.43 2.39 0.90
C GLY A 109 -16.64 3.02 1.57
N LEU A 110 -16.35 3.97 2.44
CA LEU A 110 -17.32 4.76 3.19
C LEU A 110 -16.87 6.22 3.21
N LEU A 111 -17.74 7.12 2.76
CA LEU A 111 -17.54 8.57 2.90
C LEU A 111 -18.40 9.07 4.06
N LEU A 112 -17.78 9.78 5.00
CA LEU A 112 -18.43 10.36 6.17
C LEU A 112 -18.27 11.88 6.20
N ASP A 113 -19.19 12.53 6.90
CA ASP A 113 -18.95 13.82 7.51
C ASP A 113 -18.15 13.57 8.80
N GLY A 114 -16.89 13.99 8.82
CA GLY A 114 -15.97 13.83 9.94
C GLY A 114 -16.38 14.60 11.20
N ARG A 115 -17.20 15.64 11.08
CA ARG A 115 -17.67 16.43 12.24
C ARG A 115 -18.82 15.75 12.97
N THR A 116 -19.73 15.12 12.21
CA THR A 116 -20.92 14.46 12.76
C THR A 116 -20.82 12.93 12.79
N GLN A 117 -19.79 12.35 12.16
CA GLN A 117 -19.64 10.92 11.89
C GLN A 117 -20.81 10.31 11.08
N THR A 118 -21.58 11.15 10.38
CA THR A 118 -22.73 10.70 9.59
C THR A 118 -22.27 10.15 8.23
N PRO A 119 -22.80 9.01 7.77
CA PRO A 119 -22.54 8.53 6.42
C PRO A 119 -23.08 9.45 5.33
N LEU A 120 -22.20 9.87 4.42
CA LEU A 120 -22.53 10.65 3.23
C LEU A 120 -22.63 9.79 1.98
N ALA A 121 -21.87 8.69 1.91
CA ALA A 121 -21.97 7.67 0.88
C ALA A 121 -21.55 6.30 1.45
N ASN A 122 -22.46 5.33 1.40
CA ASN A 122 -22.26 3.96 1.92
C ASN A 122 -22.00 2.95 0.80
N GLU A 123 -21.42 1.81 1.18
CA GLU A 123 -21.22 0.64 0.29
C GLU A 123 -20.57 0.97 -1.05
N CYS A 124 -19.61 1.89 -1.07
CA CYS A 124 -18.96 2.32 -2.30
C CYS A 124 -18.03 1.23 -2.84
N ARG A 125 -18.29 0.74 -4.06
CA ARG A 125 -17.47 -0.28 -4.74
C ARG A 125 -16.93 0.29 -6.05
N ALA A 126 -15.71 -0.11 -6.41
CA ALA A 126 -15.16 0.21 -7.71
C ALA A 126 -16.08 -0.28 -8.83
N ALA A 127 -16.32 0.58 -9.82
CA ALA A 127 -17.27 0.40 -10.91
C ALA A 127 -16.74 -0.48 -12.04
#